data_AF-A0A8D8STQ9-F1
#
_entry.id   AF-A0A8D8STQ9-F1
#
_cell.length_a   1.000
_cell.length_b   1.000
_cell.length_c   1.000
_cell.angle_alpha   90.00
_cell.angle_beta   90.00
_cell.angle_gamma   90.00
#
_symmetry.space_group_name_H-M   'P 1'
#
loop_
_entity.id
_entity.type
_entity.pdbx_description
1 polymer ?
#
loop_
_entity_poly.entity_id
_entity_poly.type
_entity_poly.pdbx_seq_one_letter_code
_entity_poly.pdbx_strand_id
1 'polypeptide(L)'
;MHYFINLFFTVLIVLPQSKSLDSSASGVQRSKSGPKWVTLDPHWVKQLKFVNRMSKRKATSPDNNPNHDFCDFLFDLADYERTVNNNMFKFKAYKNAAAALAALPNRINSGTEALSIKGIGKSIAKKIDEFLSTGKLRKLDSIREDSTGQAIAELTRVSGIGPAKAKELIIQGITTIEDLRNREDLLTHHQIIGLRRGLPSCGDIDVL
;
A
#
# COMPACT_ATOMS: atom_id res chain seq x y z
N MET A 1 -53.77 27.84 31.25
CA MET A 1 -54.70 28.51 30.31
C MET A 1 -54.13 28.31 28.91
N HIS A 2 -54.41 27.21 28.20
CA HIS A 2 -55.57 26.91 27.34
C HIS A 2 -55.03 26.65 25.91
N TYR A 3 -55.04 25.39 25.45
CA TYR A 3 -55.87 24.83 24.36
C TYR A 3 -55.37 25.21 22.94
N PHE A 4 -54.73 24.28 22.19
CA PHE A 4 -55.31 23.25 21.27
C PHE A 4 -55.32 23.73 19.80
N ILE A 5 -54.80 22.92 18.85
CA ILE A 5 -55.48 22.41 17.63
C ILE A 5 -54.46 21.83 16.62
N ASN A 6 -54.68 20.55 16.31
CA ASN A 6 -54.12 19.74 15.23
C ASN A 6 -54.71 20.12 13.86
N LEU A 7 -53.95 19.97 12.78
CA LEU A 7 -54.46 19.63 11.44
C LEU A 7 -53.30 19.05 10.60
N PHE A 8 -53.07 17.74 10.58
CA PHE A 8 -53.59 16.76 9.61
C PHE A 8 -53.75 17.31 8.19
N PHE A 9 -52.79 17.02 7.29
CA PHE A 9 -53.11 16.86 5.86
C PHE A 9 -52.24 15.77 5.23
N THR A 10 -52.82 14.58 5.22
CA THR A 10 -52.43 13.40 4.45
C THR A 10 -52.88 13.61 3.00
N VAL A 11 -51.97 13.52 2.03
CA VAL A 11 -52.34 13.41 0.62
C VAL A 11 -51.77 12.12 0.06
N LEU A 12 -52.68 11.15 -0.01
CA LEU A 12 -52.60 9.84 -0.61
C LEU A 12 -52.97 10.00 -2.10
N ILE A 13 -52.08 9.68 -3.04
CA ILE A 13 -52.43 9.61 -4.48
C ILE A 13 -52.00 8.25 -5.04
N VAL A 14 -52.99 7.35 -5.06
CA VAL A 14 -53.46 6.50 -6.17
C VAL A 14 -52.42 5.91 -7.14
N LEU A 15 -52.27 4.58 -7.02
CA LEU A 15 -51.82 3.65 -8.07
C LEU A 15 -52.92 3.41 -9.12
N PRO A 16 -52.56 3.10 -10.38
CA PRO A 16 -53.37 2.22 -11.21
C PRO A 16 -52.64 0.96 -11.72
N GLN A 17 -53.46 -0.09 -11.78
CA GLN A 17 -53.35 -1.50 -12.21
C GLN A 17 -52.65 -1.75 -13.57
N SER A 18 -51.72 -2.70 -13.65
CA SER A 18 -51.84 -4.11 -14.10
C SER A 18 -52.09 -4.34 -15.61
N LYS A 19 -51.13 -4.99 -16.29
CA LYS A 19 -51.35 -5.84 -17.46
C LYS A 19 -50.47 -7.08 -17.38
N SER A 20 -51.08 -8.20 -17.71
CA SER A 20 -50.62 -9.58 -17.59
C SER A 20 -50.03 -10.13 -18.90
N LEU A 21 -49.02 -11.01 -18.71
CA LEU A 21 -48.70 -12.25 -19.44
C LEU A 21 -48.45 -12.22 -20.96
N ASP A 22 -47.20 -12.51 -21.31
CA ASP A 22 -46.84 -13.46 -22.37
C ASP A 22 -45.52 -14.19 -22.02
N SER A 23 -45.54 -15.50 -22.26
CA SER A 23 -44.42 -16.42 -22.08
C SER A 23 -43.65 -16.60 -23.39
N SER A 24 -42.43 -17.12 -23.25
CA SER A 24 -41.61 -17.77 -24.29
C SER A 24 -40.64 -16.86 -25.05
N ALA A 25 -39.35 -16.91 -24.68
CA ALA A 25 -38.29 -17.44 -25.54
C ALA A 25 -36.88 -17.14 -24.99
N SER A 26 -36.03 -18.17 -25.10
CA SER A 26 -34.56 -18.12 -25.32
C SER A 26 -33.67 -17.34 -24.33
N GLY A 27 -32.82 -18.09 -23.65
CA GLY A 27 -31.86 -17.56 -22.68
C GLY A 27 -30.77 -16.69 -23.27
N VAL A 28 -30.29 -15.75 -22.45
CA VAL A 28 -28.99 -15.10 -22.59
C VAL A 28 -28.42 -14.81 -21.20
N GLN A 29 -27.13 -15.07 -21.09
CA GLN A 29 -26.18 -14.97 -19.98
C GLN A 29 -26.43 -13.85 -18.95
N ARG A 30 -26.32 -14.21 -17.67
CA ARG A 30 -26.37 -13.32 -16.51
C ARG A 30 -25.14 -12.39 -16.49
N SER A 31 -25.29 -11.16 -16.97
CA SER A 31 -24.25 -10.13 -16.83
C SER A 31 -24.18 -9.67 -15.37
N LYS A 32 -22.99 -9.78 -14.77
CA LYS A 32 -22.69 -9.27 -13.42
C LYS A 32 -22.22 -7.82 -13.55
N SER A 33 -23.11 -6.86 -13.36
CA SER A 33 -22.70 -5.47 -13.09
C SER A 33 -23.43 -4.96 -11.86
N GLY A 34 -22.82 -5.20 -10.69
CA GLY A 34 -23.15 -4.47 -9.46
C GLY A 34 -22.67 -3.01 -9.53
N PRO A 35 -23.09 -2.15 -8.58
CA PRO A 35 -22.82 -0.72 -8.61
C PRO A 35 -21.31 -0.45 -8.60
N LYS A 36 -20.87 0.32 -9.61
CA LYS A 36 -19.49 0.74 -9.81
C LYS A 36 -19.19 1.88 -8.84
N TRP A 37 -18.65 1.54 -7.67
CA TRP A 37 -18.01 2.52 -6.79
C TRP A 37 -16.82 3.12 -7.57
N VAL A 38 -16.94 4.38 -7.99
CA VAL A 38 -15.79 5.13 -8.48
C VAL A 38 -15.02 5.57 -7.25
N THR A 39 -14.13 4.70 -6.76
CA THR A 39 -13.13 5.09 -5.78
C THR A 39 -12.21 6.11 -6.46
N LEU A 40 -12.13 7.32 -5.90
CA LEU A 40 -11.02 8.23 -6.17
C LEU A 40 -9.78 7.56 -5.58
N ASP A 41 -9.16 6.69 -6.37
CA ASP A 41 -7.95 5.98 -5.98
C ASP A 41 -6.83 7.02 -5.75
N PRO A 42 -6.28 7.14 -4.53
CA PRO A 42 -5.16 8.02 -4.27
C PRO A 42 -3.99 7.66 -5.21
N HIS A 43 -3.39 8.66 -5.84
CA HIS A 43 -2.36 8.47 -6.87
C HIS A 43 -1.20 7.54 -6.42
N TRP A 44 -0.91 7.48 -5.12
CA TRP A 44 0.10 6.58 -4.55
C TRP A 44 -0.20 5.08 -4.71
N VAL A 45 -1.47 4.67 -4.85
CA VAL A 45 -1.88 3.27 -5.09
C VAL A 45 -1.45 2.77 -6.48
N LYS A 46 -1.35 3.68 -7.46
CA LYS A 46 -0.78 3.36 -8.78
C LYS A 46 0.74 3.16 -8.70
N GLN A 47 1.41 3.88 -7.81
CA GLN A 47 2.85 3.74 -7.59
C GLN A 47 3.20 2.39 -6.97
N LEU A 48 2.41 1.89 -6.02
CA LEU A 48 2.61 0.57 -5.39
C LEU A 48 2.49 -0.57 -6.43
N LYS A 49 1.51 -0.48 -7.34
CA LYS A 49 1.34 -1.45 -8.44
C LYS A 49 2.46 -1.37 -9.50
N PHE A 50 3.11 -0.21 -9.64
CA PHE A 50 4.15 0.01 -10.64
C PHE A 50 5.52 -0.54 -10.18
N VAL A 51 5.87 -0.40 -8.90
CA VAL A 51 7.08 -1.03 -8.31
C VAL A 51 6.99 -2.55 -8.43
N ASN A 52 5.79 -3.12 -8.28
CA ASN A 52 5.53 -4.56 -8.41
C ASN A 52 5.75 -5.12 -9.84
N ARG A 53 5.94 -4.26 -10.85
CA ARG A 53 6.16 -4.67 -12.25
C ARG A 53 7.63 -4.77 -12.64
N MET A 54 8.55 -4.15 -11.89
CA MET A 54 9.96 -4.03 -12.27
C MET A 54 10.86 -5.20 -11.82
N SER A 55 10.37 -6.09 -10.93
CA SER A 55 11.09 -7.31 -10.52
C SER A 55 10.86 -8.52 -11.46
N LYS A 56 10.60 -8.28 -12.76
CA LYS A 56 10.40 -9.35 -13.77
C LYS A 56 11.62 -9.61 -14.67
N ARG A 57 12.83 -9.25 -14.24
CA ARG A 57 14.05 -9.58 -14.99
C ARG A 57 14.95 -10.48 -14.16
N LYS A 58 14.79 -11.79 -14.40
CA LYS A 58 15.65 -12.92 -14.00
C LYS A 58 15.40 -13.56 -12.62
N ALA A 59 14.14 -13.87 -12.35
CA ALA A 59 13.77 -15.03 -11.54
C ALA A 59 12.80 -15.89 -12.38
N THR A 60 12.86 -17.21 -12.27
CA THR A 60 11.78 -18.10 -12.71
C THR A 60 10.44 -17.48 -12.32
N SER A 61 9.53 -17.33 -13.28
CA SER A 61 8.34 -16.46 -13.23
C SER A 61 7.75 -16.27 -11.82
N PRO A 62 7.53 -15.02 -11.36
CA PRO A 62 6.96 -14.74 -10.02
C PRO A 62 5.57 -15.35 -9.81
N ASP A 63 4.94 -15.79 -10.90
CA ASP A 63 3.57 -16.27 -10.95
C ASP A 63 3.42 -17.72 -10.42
N ASN A 64 4.51 -18.39 -9.99
CA ASN A 64 4.48 -19.77 -9.51
C ASN A 64 5.14 -20.00 -8.14
N ASN A 65 5.50 -18.93 -7.41
CA ASN A 65 5.96 -19.07 -6.04
C ASN A 65 4.74 -19.17 -5.09
N PRO A 66 4.57 -20.29 -4.37
CA PRO A 66 3.44 -20.47 -3.46
C PRO A 66 3.42 -19.47 -2.29
N ASN A 67 4.55 -18.81 -2.00
CA ASN A 67 4.76 -17.90 -0.87
C ASN A 67 4.91 -16.43 -1.31
N HIS A 68 4.50 -16.06 -2.52
CA HIS A 68 4.66 -14.69 -3.06
C HIS A 68 3.99 -13.62 -2.18
N ASP A 69 2.84 -13.94 -1.59
CA ASP A 69 2.09 -13.07 -0.69
C ASP A 69 2.89 -12.69 0.56
N PHE A 70 3.62 -13.65 1.14
CA PHE A 70 4.53 -13.37 2.24
C PHE A 70 5.70 -12.49 1.80
N CYS A 71 6.28 -12.77 0.63
CA CYS A 71 7.38 -11.99 0.10
C CYS A 71 6.98 -10.53 -0.11
N ASP A 72 5.82 -10.27 -0.70
CA ASP A 72 5.33 -8.93 -1.03
C ASP A 72 5.24 -8.05 0.23
N PHE A 73 4.55 -8.51 1.28
CA PHE A 73 4.45 -7.69 2.50
C PHE A 73 5.79 -7.56 3.24
N LEU A 74 6.66 -8.57 3.16
CA LEU A 74 8.00 -8.48 3.77
C LEU A 74 8.87 -7.46 3.05
N PHE A 75 8.74 -7.32 1.73
CA PHE A 75 9.39 -6.27 0.97
C PHE A 75 8.85 -4.88 1.34
N ASP A 76 7.52 -4.72 1.44
CA ASP A 76 6.92 -3.46 1.89
C ASP A 76 7.43 -3.05 3.27
N LEU A 77 7.54 -4.00 4.21
CA LEU A 77 8.12 -3.75 5.53
C LEU A 77 9.62 -3.42 5.48
N ALA A 78 10.37 -4.09 4.61
CA ALA A 78 11.80 -3.82 4.44
C ALA A 78 12.02 -2.39 3.95
N ASP A 79 11.30 -1.99 2.91
CA ASP A 79 11.42 -0.66 2.31
C ASP A 79 11.02 0.44 3.29
N TYR A 80 9.96 0.22 4.08
CA TYR A 80 9.60 1.13 5.16
C TYR A 80 10.72 1.28 6.20
N GLU A 81 11.29 0.17 6.67
CA GLU A 81 12.36 0.24 7.68
C GLU A 81 13.63 0.91 7.13
N ARG A 82 13.92 0.76 5.83
CA ARG A 82 15.03 1.45 5.16
C ARG A 82 14.77 2.94 5.00
N THR A 83 13.60 3.32 4.51
CA THR A 83 13.29 4.70 4.11
C THR A 83 12.88 5.57 5.29
N VAL A 84 12.06 5.06 6.21
CA VAL A 84 11.51 5.85 7.32
C VAL A 84 12.34 5.71 8.58
N ASN A 85 12.67 4.48 8.95
CA ASN A 85 13.40 4.19 10.20
C ASN A 85 14.92 4.20 10.04
N ASN A 86 15.43 4.19 8.81
CA ASN A 86 16.86 4.02 8.51
C ASN A 86 17.48 2.79 9.21
N ASN A 87 16.69 1.72 9.40
CA ASN A 87 17.09 0.53 10.13
C ASN A 87 17.58 -0.56 9.17
N MET A 88 18.88 -0.54 8.88
CA MET A 88 19.52 -1.47 7.96
C MET A 88 19.49 -2.93 8.43
N PHE A 89 19.50 -3.17 9.74
CA PHE A 89 19.44 -4.52 10.31
C PHE A 89 18.08 -5.17 10.03
N LYS A 90 16.99 -4.44 10.28
CA LYS A 90 15.63 -4.93 10.00
C LYS A 90 15.37 -5.05 8.51
N PHE A 91 15.81 -4.08 7.71
CA PHE A 91 15.75 -4.17 6.25
C PHE A 91 16.38 -5.47 5.73
N LYS A 92 17.61 -5.77 6.16
CA LYS A 92 18.30 -7.02 5.79
C LYS A 92 17.56 -8.25 6.30
N ALA A 93 17.05 -8.23 7.52
CA ALA A 93 16.28 -9.35 8.08
C ALA A 93 15.02 -9.67 7.27
N TYR A 94 14.23 -8.65 6.90
CA TYR A 94 13.03 -8.83 6.09
C TYR A 94 13.35 -9.30 4.66
N LYS A 95 14.37 -8.71 4.02
CA LYS A 95 14.82 -9.16 2.69
C LYS A 95 15.31 -10.61 2.71
N ASN A 96 16.11 -10.99 3.71
CA ASN A 96 16.61 -12.34 3.84
C ASN A 96 15.48 -13.35 4.12
N ALA A 97 14.49 -12.97 4.93
CA ALA A 97 13.30 -13.79 5.16
C ALA A 97 12.48 -13.97 3.87
N ALA A 98 12.22 -12.90 3.12
CA ALA A 98 11.51 -12.98 1.85
C ALA A 98 12.26 -13.88 0.84
N ALA A 99 13.59 -13.75 0.75
CA ALA A 99 14.41 -14.61 -0.11
C ALA A 99 14.35 -16.09 0.32
N ALA A 100 14.37 -16.37 1.62
CA ALA A 100 14.27 -17.73 2.13
C ALA A 100 12.89 -18.36 1.84
N LEU A 101 11.81 -17.59 1.98
CA LEU A 101 10.45 -18.03 1.63
C LEU A 101 10.28 -18.25 0.14
N ALA A 102 10.93 -17.43 -0.69
CA ALA A 102 10.87 -17.55 -2.14
C ALA A 102 11.60 -18.78 -2.69
N ALA A 103 12.60 -19.27 -1.96
CA ALA A 103 13.33 -20.49 -2.33
C ALA A 103 12.55 -21.78 -2.00
N LEU A 104 11.45 -21.70 -1.23
CA LEU A 104 10.67 -22.87 -0.86
C LEU A 104 9.71 -23.31 -1.97
N PRO A 105 9.68 -24.60 -2.32
CA PRO A 105 8.77 -25.11 -3.33
C PRO A 105 7.33 -25.27 -2.83
N ASN A 106 7.12 -25.28 -1.52
CA ASN A 106 5.81 -25.53 -0.89
C ASN A 106 5.30 -24.28 -0.15
N ARG A 107 3.97 -24.17 -0.05
CA ARG A 107 3.32 -23.11 0.72
C ARG A 107 3.44 -23.37 2.21
N ILE A 108 3.82 -22.34 2.96
CA ILE A 108 3.85 -22.40 4.42
C ILE A 108 2.43 -22.24 4.98
N ASN A 109 2.08 -23.07 5.97
CA ASN A 109 0.77 -23.05 6.60
C ASN A 109 0.79 -22.55 8.06
N SER A 110 1.97 -22.36 8.63
CA SER A 110 2.12 -21.90 10.02
C SER A 110 3.42 -21.09 10.20
N GLY A 111 3.40 -20.10 11.09
CA GLY A 111 4.58 -19.38 11.52
C GLY A 111 5.58 -20.25 12.26
N THR A 112 5.17 -21.39 12.86
CA THR A 112 6.11 -22.36 13.44
C THR A 112 6.97 -23.05 12.38
N GLU A 113 6.38 -23.37 11.23
CA GLU A 113 7.09 -23.88 10.06
C GLU A 113 8.04 -22.81 9.52
N ALA A 114 7.57 -21.56 9.43
CA ALA A 114 8.41 -20.43 9.02
C ALA A 114 9.61 -20.23 9.98
N LEU A 115 9.43 -20.39 11.29
CA LEU A 115 10.48 -20.22 12.30
C LEU A 115 11.62 -21.24 12.16
N SER A 116 11.35 -22.39 11.53
CA SER A 116 12.34 -23.45 11.32
C SER A 116 13.30 -23.11 10.17
N ILE A 117 12.99 -22.08 9.37
CA ILE A 117 13.79 -21.63 8.23
C ILE A 117 14.89 -20.68 8.70
N LYS A 118 16.12 -20.94 8.27
CA LYS A 118 17.26 -20.06 8.56
C LYS A 118 17.01 -18.66 8.00
N GLY A 119 17.10 -17.65 8.87
CA GLY A 119 16.87 -16.25 8.52
C GLY A 119 15.49 -15.72 8.93
N ILE A 120 14.59 -16.58 9.41
CA ILE A 120 13.28 -16.18 9.94
C ILE A 120 13.31 -16.27 11.46
N GLY A 121 13.10 -15.13 12.12
CA GLY A 121 13.03 -15.05 13.58
C GLY A 121 11.58 -15.05 14.11
N LYS A 122 11.44 -15.17 15.44
CA LYS A 122 10.14 -15.15 16.15
C LYS A 122 9.24 -13.98 15.73
N SER A 123 9.82 -12.79 15.53
CA SER A 123 9.07 -11.58 15.15
C SER A 123 8.54 -11.59 13.72
N ILE A 124 9.16 -12.35 12.81
CA ILE A 124 8.71 -12.51 11.42
C ILE A 124 7.69 -13.65 11.35
N ALA A 125 7.97 -14.78 12.02
CA ALA A 125 7.04 -15.89 12.18
C ALA A 125 5.67 -15.43 12.72
N LYS A 126 5.64 -14.58 13.76
CA LYS A 126 4.39 -13.99 14.28
C LYS A 126 3.61 -13.18 13.25
N LYS A 127 4.28 -12.48 12.34
CA LYS A 127 3.62 -11.70 11.27
C LYS A 127 3.03 -12.61 10.20
N ILE A 128 3.73 -13.71 9.90
CA ILE A 128 3.23 -14.76 9.00
C ILE A 128 1.98 -15.41 9.60
N ASP A 129 1.99 -15.74 10.89
CA ASP A 129 0.80 -16.24 11.61
C ASP A 129 -0.37 -15.24 11.60
N GLU A 130 -0.09 -13.96 11.87
CA GLU A 130 -1.10 -12.89 11.83
C GLU A 130 -1.71 -12.78 10.42
N PHE A 131 -0.87 -12.84 9.39
CA PHE A 131 -1.31 -12.76 8.00
C PHE A 131 -2.13 -13.99 7.59
N LEU A 132 -1.72 -15.19 8.01
CA LEU A 132 -2.46 -16.44 7.75
C LEU A 132 -3.84 -16.45 8.43
N SER A 133 -3.95 -15.89 9.63
CA SER A 133 -5.20 -15.86 10.41
C SER A 133 -6.17 -14.76 9.99
N THR A 134 -5.66 -13.57 9.65
CA THR A 134 -6.50 -12.39 9.39
C THR A 134 -6.53 -11.94 7.93
N GLY A 135 -5.58 -12.41 7.10
CA GLY A 135 -5.37 -11.94 5.73
C GLY A 135 -4.84 -10.50 5.64
N LYS A 136 -4.52 -9.86 6.77
CA LYS A 136 -4.02 -8.48 6.86
C LYS A 136 -2.89 -8.42 7.86
N LEU A 137 -2.13 -7.33 7.84
CA LEU A 137 -1.08 -7.08 8.81
C LEU A 137 -1.30 -5.72 9.46
N ARG A 138 -1.61 -5.71 10.76
CA ARG A 138 -1.87 -4.47 11.50
C ARG A 138 -0.73 -3.48 11.38
N LYS A 139 0.51 -3.99 11.34
CA LYS A 139 1.69 -3.14 11.19
C LYS A 139 1.73 -2.40 9.86
N LEU A 140 1.29 -3.03 8.77
CA LEU A 140 1.23 -2.36 7.46
C LEU A 140 0.13 -1.30 7.43
N ASP A 141 -1.02 -1.57 8.07
CA ASP A 141 -2.09 -0.58 8.17
C ASP A 141 -1.63 0.65 8.97
N SER A 142 -0.95 0.44 10.11
CA SER A 142 -0.35 1.57 10.86
C SER A 142 0.72 2.33 10.08
N ILE A 143 1.49 1.66 9.23
CA ILE A 143 2.47 2.32 8.34
C ILE A 143 1.78 3.17 7.29
N ARG A 144 0.66 2.69 6.74
CA ARG A 144 -0.13 3.42 5.74
C ARG A 144 -0.80 4.66 6.31
N GLU A 145 -1.16 4.65 7.58
CA GLU A 145 -1.78 5.79 8.28
C GLU A 145 -0.76 6.81 8.78
N ASP A 146 0.54 6.47 8.82
CA ASP A 146 1.59 7.36 9.32
C ASP A 146 1.92 8.46 8.30
N SER A 147 1.32 9.64 8.49
CA SER A 147 1.59 10.84 7.69
C SER A 147 3.05 11.28 7.73
N THR A 148 3.75 11.06 8.85
CA THR A 148 5.16 11.41 8.98
C THR A 148 6.01 10.47 8.14
N GLY A 149 5.71 9.17 8.19
CA GLY A 149 6.36 8.15 7.35
C GLY A 149 6.18 8.43 5.86
N GLN A 150 4.98 8.87 5.45
CA GLN A 150 4.70 9.26 4.05
C GLN A 150 5.53 10.46 3.61
N ALA A 151 5.59 11.52 4.41
CA ALA A 151 6.42 12.70 4.12
C ALA A 151 7.91 12.33 4.02
N ILE A 152 8.42 11.48 4.93
CA ILE A 152 9.81 11.01 4.85
C ILE A 152 10.06 10.25 3.55
N ALA A 153 9.17 9.31 3.21
CA ALA A 153 9.29 8.51 2.00
C ALA A 153 9.21 9.36 0.73
N GLU A 154 8.43 10.44 0.74
CA GLU A 154 8.31 11.38 -0.37
C GLU A 154 9.57 12.24 -0.54
N LEU A 155 10.05 12.86 0.54
CA LEU A 155 11.25 13.70 0.53
C LEU A 155 12.52 12.91 0.16
N THR A 156 12.60 11.64 0.59
CA THR A 156 13.74 10.75 0.31
C THR A 156 13.83 10.36 -1.17
N ARG A 157 12.81 10.63 -2.00
CA ARG A 157 12.89 10.42 -3.45
C ARG A 157 13.84 11.40 -4.13
N VAL A 158 14.09 12.55 -3.52
CA VAL A 158 15.00 13.56 -4.05
C VAL A 158 16.44 13.09 -3.83
N SER A 159 17.22 13.02 -4.91
CA SER A 159 18.62 12.61 -4.82
C SER A 159 19.39 13.52 -3.85
N GLY A 160 20.12 12.90 -2.92
CA GLY A 160 20.86 13.61 -1.88
C GLY A 160 20.05 13.91 -0.60
N ILE A 161 18.75 13.57 -0.55
CA ILE A 161 17.95 13.63 0.68
C ILE A 161 17.76 12.21 1.21
N GLY A 162 18.38 11.93 2.36
CA GLY A 162 18.19 10.68 3.09
C GLY A 162 17.19 10.81 4.24
N PRO A 163 16.87 9.69 4.94
CA PRO A 163 15.90 9.65 6.03
C PRO A 163 16.21 10.63 7.17
N ALA A 164 17.50 10.83 7.47
CA ALA A 164 17.94 11.77 8.49
C ALA A 164 17.59 13.22 8.11
N LYS A 165 17.92 13.63 6.88
CA LYS A 165 17.64 14.97 6.39
C LYS A 165 16.14 15.20 6.22
N ALA A 166 15.39 14.20 5.74
CA ALA A 166 13.95 14.28 5.63
C ALA A 166 13.27 14.56 6.99
N LYS A 167 13.74 13.93 8.08
CA LYS A 167 13.24 14.20 9.43
C LYS A 167 13.52 15.63 9.88
N GLU A 168 14.70 16.16 9.59
CA GLU A 168 15.02 17.57 9.88
C GLU A 168 14.07 18.54 9.15
N LEU A 169 13.80 18.27 7.85
CA LEU A 169 12.89 19.08 7.05
C LEU A 169 11.46 19.06 7.59
N ILE A 170 10.98 17.89 8.03
CA ILE A 170 9.66 17.76 8.65
C ILE A 170 9.57 18.55 9.96
N ILE A 171 10.61 18.54 10.79
CA ILE A 171 10.67 19.36 12.01
C ILE A 171 10.59 20.86 11.68
N GLN A 172 11.10 21.26 10.51
CA GLN A 172 11.02 22.63 9.99
C GLN A 172 9.68 22.95 9.30
N GLY A 173 8.73 22.01 9.30
CA GLY A 173 7.39 22.16 8.72
C GLY A 173 7.30 21.84 7.23
N ILE A 174 8.37 21.30 6.62
CA ILE A 174 8.40 20.91 5.20
C ILE A 174 7.97 19.46 5.10
N THR A 175 6.77 19.24 4.55
CA THR A 175 6.19 17.89 4.44
C THR A 175 6.01 17.43 3.00
N THR A 176 5.97 18.36 2.05
CA THR A 176 5.75 18.08 0.62
C THR A 176 6.95 18.48 -0.25
N ILE A 177 7.00 17.95 -1.47
CA ILE A 177 8.01 18.36 -2.46
C ILE A 177 7.81 19.82 -2.88
N GLU A 178 6.57 20.32 -2.88
CA GLU A 178 6.26 21.73 -3.16
C GLU A 178 6.83 22.66 -2.10
N ASP A 179 6.67 22.32 -0.81
CA ASP A 179 7.28 23.07 0.29
C ASP A 179 8.80 23.13 0.15
N LEU A 180 9.39 22.01 -0.29
CA LEU A 180 10.82 21.88 -0.52
C LEU A 180 11.32 22.80 -1.66
N ARG A 181 10.52 22.97 -2.73
CA ARG A 181 10.83 23.89 -3.84
C ARG A 181 10.77 25.36 -3.42
N ASN A 182 9.92 25.69 -2.46
CA ASN A 182 9.82 27.05 -1.93
C ASN A 182 10.97 27.39 -0.97
N ARG A 183 11.70 26.37 -0.50
CA ARG A 183 12.77 26.49 0.50
C ARG A 183 14.10 25.90 0.01
N GLU A 184 14.47 26.23 -1.24
CA GLU A 184 15.77 25.84 -1.82
C GLU A 184 16.97 26.36 -1.01
N ASP A 185 16.78 27.37 -0.16
CA ASP A 185 17.80 27.94 0.74
C ASP A 185 18.35 26.93 1.76
N LEU A 186 17.57 25.90 2.09
CA LEU A 186 17.94 24.87 3.05
C LEU A 186 18.69 23.69 2.42
N LEU A 187 18.88 23.72 1.10
CA LEU A 187 19.40 22.62 0.30
C LEU A 187 20.81 22.88 -0.22
N THR A 188 21.57 21.78 -0.36
CA THR A 188 22.86 21.79 -1.03
C THR A 188 22.68 21.86 -2.55
N HIS A 189 23.72 22.32 -3.27
CA HIS A 189 23.70 22.40 -4.73
C HIS A 189 23.31 21.06 -5.41
N HIS A 190 23.81 19.93 -4.89
CA HIS A 190 23.45 18.60 -5.39
C HIS A 190 21.97 18.25 -5.18
N GLN A 191 21.40 18.61 -4.02
CA GLN A 191 19.98 18.38 -3.74
C GLN A 191 19.08 19.23 -4.61
N ILE A 192 19.46 20.48 -4.88
CA ILE A 192 18.75 21.38 -5.81
C ILE A 192 18.76 20.77 -7.23
N ILE A 193 19.91 20.26 -7.68
CA ILE A 193 20.01 19.55 -8.95
C ILE A 193 19.10 18.30 -8.95
N GLY A 194 19.10 17.52 -7.86
CA GLY A 194 18.25 16.34 -7.70
C GLY A 194 16.75 16.67 -7.73
N LEU A 195 16.36 17.81 -7.16
CA LEU A 195 14.99 18.31 -7.16
C LEU A 195 14.54 18.77 -8.56
N ARG A 196 15.43 19.45 -9.29
CA ARG A 196 15.16 19.99 -10.64
C ARG A 196 15.16 18.93 -11.74
N ARG A 197 16.08 17.96 -11.67
CA ARG A 197 16.22 16.89 -12.70
C ARG A 197 15.10 15.84 -12.66
N GLY A 198 14.20 15.94 -11.68
CA GLY A 198 13.17 14.94 -11.46
C GLY A 198 13.72 13.72 -10.72
N LEU A 199 12.82 13.08 -9.98
CA LEU A 199 13.14 11.97 -9.09
C LEU A 199 13.75 10.82 -9.90
N PRO A 200 14.94 10.30 -9.57
CA PRO A 200 15.40 9.06 -10.15
C PRO A 200 14.35 7.98 -9.84
N SER A 201 13.86 7.27 -10.85
CA SER A 201 13.01 6.11 -10.64
C SER A 201 13.80 5.12 -9.79
N CYS A 202 13.37 4.92 -8.55
CA CYS A 202 13.98 4.02 -7.59
C CYS A 202 14.30 2.67 -8.25
N GLY A 203 15.59 2.42 -8.50
CA GLY A 203 16.09 1.28 -9.29
C GLY A 203 17.58 1.33 -9.64
N ASP A 204 18.18 2.54 -9.71
CA ASP A 204 19.54 2.70 -10.28
C ASP A 204 20.68 2.86 -9.27
N ILE A 205 20.49 2.56 -7.98
CA ILE A 205 21.60 2.58 -7.00
C ILE A 205 22.16 1.16 -6.84
N ASP A 206 22.79 0.66 -7.90
CA ASP A 206 23.66 -0.51 -7.89
C ASP A 206 24.86 -0.25 -8.81
N VAL A 207 25.64 0.82 -8.61
CA VAL A 207 27.02 0.85 -9.12
C VAL A 207 27.93 1.77 -8.29
N LEU A 208 29.08 1.20 -7.91
CA LEU A 208 30.30 1.72 -7.27
C LEU A 208 30.43 1.47 -5.76
#